data_AF-A0A958GF15-F1
#
_entry.id   AF-A0A958GF15-F1
#
_cell.length_a   1.000
_cell.length_b   1.000
_cell.length_c   1.000
_cell.angle_alpha   90.00
_cell.angle_beta   90.00
_cell.angle_gamma   90.00
#
_symmetry.space_group_name_H-M   'P 1'
#
loop_
_entity.id
_entity.type
_entity.pdbx_description
1 polymer ?
#
loop_
_entity_poly.entity_id
_entity_poly.type
_entity_poly.pdbx_seq_one_letter_code
_entity_poly.pdbx_strand_id
1 'polypeptide(L)'
;MQEKSTSGGLVTGLLLHLLETGVIDGAILIASDEKVLWKGKPVVARTKEEILATVKSKYAISPTNSVFSEIRQIPGKYALVGLPCQIHGFEKAAKLDERIRERVVLTIGLFCHAAIEHEAFEIIWESLGDKADDTQKFISRIGKHPGAPHIELKDGSFYPVYFGNKEGYRPSSMEMINILYRLYTPPRCLTCFDALSEFADISVGDPWMAPPEDDVDFYKGWSFGLIRSDRGMEAYNSLLSSGKIIAKDVTVKEALTCNSHMSSEKRWRAFRVIETQRRQGKSIPSYGDFPGEFPKHSGVQFVKTEGHMLTHLFCFLPNYRANLLRFFLGNGGYVLLWLNNKRRTTKFFLRDFFARWRRKFFGRR
;
A
#
# COMPACT_ATOMS: atom_id res chain seq x y z
N MET A 1 -13.54 -14.37 -1.73
CA MET A 1 -12.47 -13.48 -1.21
C MET A 1 -12.50 -12.08 -1.80
N GLN A 2 -12.85 -11.91 -3.08
CA GLN A 2 -12.85 -10.62 -3.79
C GLN A 2 -13.58 -9.50 -3.03
N GLU A 3 -14.81 -9.74 -2.56
CA GLU A 3 -15.61 -8.75 -1.82
C GLU A 3 -15.00 -8.34 -0.46
N LYS A 4 -14.33 -9.28 0.22
CA LYS A 4 -13.71 -9.05 1.52
C LYS A 4 -12.34 -8.38 1.42
N SER A 5 -11.71 -8.37 0.24
CA SER A 5 -10.32 -7.90 0.06
C SER A 5 -10.23 -6.41 -0.26
N THR A 6 -9.03 -5.84 -0.26
CA THR A 6 -8.80 -4.46 -0.75
C THR A 6 -8.80 -4.40 -2.29
N SER A 7 -8.42 -5.51 -2.93
CA SER A 7 -8.24 -5.66 -4.38
C SER A 7 -8.81 -7.03 -4.81
N GLY A 8 -8.17 -7.77 -5.70
CA GLY A 8 -8.61 -9.13 -6.11
C GLY A 8 -8.50 -10.23 -5.04
N GLY A 9 -7.79 -9.98 -3.93
CA GLY A 9 -7.67 -10.97 -2.85
C GLY A 9 -6.64 -12.08 -3.09
N LEU A 10 -5.71 -11.85 -4.03
CA LEU A 10 -4.66 -12.80 -4.41
C LEU A 10 -3.83 -13.28 -3.20
N VAL A 11 -3.34 -12.35 -2.37
CA VAL A 11 -2.52 -12.66 -1.19
C VAL A 11 -3.25 -13.61 -0.25
N THR A 12 -4.48 -13.28 0.14
CA THR A 12 -5.24 -14.11 1.07
C THR A 12 -5.63 -15.44 0.45
N GLY A 13 -6.03 -15.45 -0.83
CA GLY A 13 -6.35 -16.70 -1.54
C GLY A 13 -5.15 -17.65 -1.59
N LEU A 14 -3.96 -17.12 -1.89
CA LEU A 14 -2.72 -17.89 -1.91
C LEU A 14 -2.38 -18.45 -0.53
N LEU A 15 -2.41 -17.63 0.52
CA LEU A 15 -2.09 -18.09 1.87
C LEU A 15 -3.05 -19.17 2.37
N LEU A 16 -4.35 -19.02 2.11
CA LEU A 16 -5.35 -20.03 2.47
C LEU A 16 -5.10 -21.35 1.74
N HIS A 17 -4.78 -21.29 0.44
CA HIS A 17 -4.45 -22.47 -0.35
C HIS A 17 -3.18 -23.17 0.15
N LEU A 18 -2.12 -22.41 0.43
CA LEU A 18 -0.85 -22.97 0.94
C LEU A 18 -1.00 -23.57 2.34
N LEU A 19 -1.85 -22.98 3.19
CA LEU A 19 -2.17 -23.53 4.51
C LEU A 19 -2.98 -24.83 4.38
N GLU A 20 -4.03 -24.82 3.54
CA GLU A 20 -4.90 -25.98 3.29
C GLU A 20 -4.15 -27.18 2.70
N THR A 21 -3.14 -26.92 1.87
CA THR A 21 -2.29 -27.94 1.23
C THR A 21 -1.08 -28.35 2.06
N GLY A 22 -0.89 -27.76 3.25
CA GLY A 22 0.24 -28.08 4.15
C GLY A 22 1.61 -27.62 3.63
N VAL A 23 1.65 -26.69 2.66
CA VAL A 23 2.91 -26.10 2.18
C VAL A 23 3.49 -25.15 3.22
N ILE A 24 2.62 -24.48 3.97
CA ILE A 24 2.98 -23.63 5.12
C ILE A 24 2.21 -24.07 6.37
N ASP A 25 2.85 -23.93 7.53
CA ASP A 25 2.27 -24.11 8.86
C ASP A 25 1.70 -22.79 9.42
N GLY A 26 2.06 -21.66 8.81
CA GLY A 26 1.51 -20.36 9.16
C GLY A 26 1.96 -19.22 8.26
N ALA A 27 1.35 -18.05 8.45
CA ALA A 27 1.63 -16.84 7.70
C ALA A 27 1.94 -15.67 8.64
N ILE A 28 3.06 -15.00 8.40
CA ILE A 28 3.44 -13.77 9.09
C ILE A 28 2.66 -12.61 8.46
N LEU A 29 1.74 -12.02 9.25
CA LEU A 29 0.75 -11.04 8.80
C LEU A 29 0.63 -9.86 9.78
N ILE A 30 -0.16 -8.86 9.41
CA ILE A 30 -0.54 -7.74 10.27
C ILE A 30 -2.06 -7.77 10.51
N ALA A 31 -2.44 -8.07 11.76
CA ALA A 31 -3.80 -7.88 12.26
C ALA A 31 -4.04 -6.43 12.67
N SER A 32 -5.29 -6.04 12.90
CA SER A 32 -5.58 -4.80 13.63
C SER A 32 -5.29 -4.99 15.12
N ASP A 33 -4.71 -4.00 15.76
CA ASP A 33 -4.58 -3.99 17.21
C ASP A 33 -5.96 -3.79 17.88
N GLU A 34 -6.20 -4.46 19.00
CA GLU A 34 -7.49 -4.44 19.70
C GLU A 34 -7.67 -3.20 20.58
N LYS A 35 -6.57 -2.56 21.01
CA LYS A 35 -6.58 -1.39 21.89
C LYS A 35 -6.46 -0.10 21.10
N VAL A 36 -5.58 -0.10 20.09
CA VAL A 36 -5.32 1.08 19.26
C VAL A 36 -5.63 0.75 17.82
N LEU A 37 -6.89 0.92 17.43
CA LEU A 37 -7.50 0.28 16.26
C LEU A 37 -6.87 0.62 14.90
N TRP A 38 -6.12 1.72 14.80
CA TRP A 38 -5.35 2.06 13.59
C TRP A 38 -3.96 1.41 13.52
N LYS A 39 -3.44 0.87 14.63
CA LYS A 39 -2.15 0.20 14.69
C LYS A 39 -2.26 -1.21 14.11
N GLY A 40 -1.21 -1.61 13.41
CA GLY A 40 -1.03 -2.98 12.99
C GLY A 40 -0.34 -3.80 14.07
N LYS A 41 -0.93 -4.95 14.43
CA LYS A 41 -0.34 -5.95 15.33
C LYS A 41 0.26 -7.08 14.50
N PRO A 42 1.59 -7.30 14.53
CA PRO A 42 2.20 -8.45 13.89
C PRO A 42 1.71 -9.76 14.52
N VAL A 43 1.38 -10.74 13.67
CA VAL A 43 0.87 -12.06 14.08
C VAL A 43 1.44 -13.15 13.19
N VAL A 44 1.54 -14.36 13.73
CA VAL A 44 1.75 -15.59 12.96
C VAL A 44 0.42 -16.34 12.91
N ALA A 45 -0.31 -16.16 11.81
CA ALA A 45 -1.62 -16.78 11.60
C ALA A 45 -1.45 -18.24 11.14
N ARG A 46 -2.02 -19.18 11.88
CA ARG A 46 -1.93 -20.63 11.66
C ARG A 46 -3.28 -21.26 11.29
N THR A 47 -4.35 -20.48 11.35
CA THR A 47 -5.70 -20.92 10.96
C THR A 47 -6.27 -20.05 9.85
N LYS A 48 -7.28 -20.58 9.15
CA LYS A 48 -8.03 -19.83 8.14
C LYS A 48 -8.67 -18.58 8.74
N GLU A 49 -9.22 -18.69 9.94
CA GLU A 49 -9.90 -17.63 10.66
C GLU A 49 -8.92 -16.50 11.02
N GLU A 50 -7.73 -16.85 11.49
CA GLU A 50 -6.66 -15.89 11.79
C GLU A 50 -6.18 -15.16 10.52
N ILE A 51 -5.99 -15.88 9.41
CA ILE A 51 -5.64 -15.25 8.12
C ILE A 51 -6.73 -14.28 7.68
N LEU A 52 -8.00 -14.68 7.75
CA LEU A 52 -9.14 -13.85 7.36
C LEU A 52 -9.30 -12.60 8.25
N ALA A 53 -8.91 -12.68 9.52
CA ALA A 53 -8.93 -11.54 10.45
C ALA A 53 -7.90 -10.45 10.06
N THR A 54 -6.86 -10.79 9.30
CA THR A 54 -5.82 -9.84 8.87
C THR A 54 -6.13 -9.09 7.57
N VAL A 55 -7.23 -9.43 6.89
CA VAL A 55 -7.60 -8.82 5.60
C VAL A 55 -7.77 -7.31 5.72
N LYS A 56 -7.62 -6.61 4.58
CA LYS A 56 -7.59 -5.15 4.41
C LYS A 56 -6.25 -4.52 4.80
N SER A 57 -5.95 -3.42 4.13
CA SER A 57 -4.70 -2.66 4.30
C SER A 57 -4.67 -1.91 5.63
N LYS A 58 -3.48 -1.85 6.25
CA LYS A 58 -3.17 -1.01 7.40
C LYS A 58 -2.07 -0.04 6.95
N TYR A 59 -2.33 1.27 7.07
CA TYR A 59 -1.42 2.30 6.52
C TYR A 59 -0.45 2.89 7.53
N ALA A 60 -0.70 2.68 8.83
CA ALA A 60 0.22 3.07 9.88
C ALA A 60 1.50 2.22 9.84
N ILE A 61 2.62 2.78 10.30
CA ILE A 61 3.84 2.02 10.55
C ILE A 61 3.50 0.77 11.37
N SER A 62 3.95 -0.39 10.90
CA SER A 62 3.70 -1.68 11.55
C SER A 62 4.99 -2.50 11.58
N PRO A 63 5.37 -3.09 12.74
CA PRO A 63 6.65 -3.77 12.89
C PRO A 63 6.58 -5.25 12.51
N THR A 64 6.18 -5.60 11.28
CA THR A 64 5.95 -7.01 10.84
C THR A 64 7.07 -7.97 11.25
N ASN A 65 8.33 -7.57 11.10
CA ASN A 65 9.49 -8.42 11.41
C ASN A 65 9.72 -8.67 12.92
N SER A 66 8.93 -8.06 13.83
CA SER A 66 9.04 -8.32 15.26
C SER A 66 8.72 -9.77 15.63
N VAL A 67 7.96 -10.49 14.79
CA VAL A 67 7.64 -11.91 15.00
C VAL A 67 8.85 -12.82 14.85
N PHE A 68 9.99 -12.33 14.35
CA PHE A 68 11.18 -13.17 14.18
C PHE A 68 11.73 -13.75 15.50
N SER A 69 11.36 -13.22 16.66
CA SER A 69 11.62 -13.89 17.95
C SER A 69 10.87 -15.22 18.04
N GLU A 70 9.56 -15.22 17.73
CA GLU A 70 8.71 -16.41 17.69
C GLU A 70 9.19 -17.39 16.62
N ILE A 71 9.48 -16.91 15.40
CA ILE A 71 9.94 -17.77 14.29
C ILE A 71 11.25 -18.51 14.63
N ARG A 72 12.11 -17.95 15.49
CA ARG A 72 13.32 -18.65 15.96
C ARG A 72 13.01 -19.77 16.95
N GLN A 73 12.00 -19.58 17.78
CA GLN A 73 11.65 -20.51 18.85
C GLN A 73 10.76 -21.66 18.35
N ILE A 74 9.83 -21.37 17.45
CA ILE A 74 8.83 -22.32 16.97
C ILE A 74 9.24 -22.77 15.56
N PRO A 75 9.57 -24.07 15.37
CA PRO A 75 9.78 -24.63 14.04
C PRO A 75 8.50 -24.62 13.21
N GLY A 76 8.67 -24.47 11.90
CA GLY A 76 7.58 -24.51 10.92
C GLY A 76 7.99 -23.86 9.61
N LYS A 77 7.15 -24.04 8.59
CA LYS A 77 7.24 -23.38 7.29
C LYS A 77 6.28 -22.19 7.28
N TYR A 78 6.80 -21.00 7.03
CA TYR A 78 6.06 -19.76 7.10
C TYR A 78 6.07 -19.03 5.77
N ALA A 79 4.93 -18.44 5.40
CA ALA A 79 4.88 -17.41 4.38
C ALA A 79 4.94 -16.02 5.04
N LEU A 80 5.79 -15.12 4.53
CA LEU A 80 5.88 -13.73 5.01
C LEU A 80 5.15 -12.79 4.06
N VAL A 81 4.16 -12.05 4.54
CA VAL A 81 3.61 -10.90 3.81
C VAL A 81 4.18 -9.61 4.37
N GLY A 82 4.80 -8.79 3.52
CA GLY A 82 5.45 -7.57 3.97
C GLY A 82 5.45 -6.44 2.95
N LEU A 83 5.59 -5.21 3.44
CA LEU A 83 5.97 -4.06 2.63
C LEU A 83 7.44 -4.20 2.17
N PRO A 84 7.90 -3.45 1.15
CA PRO A 84 9.25 -3.62 0.59
C PRO A 84 10.37 -3.55 1.65
N CYS A 85 10.29 -2.59 2.57
CA CYS A 85 11.27 -2.44 3.64
C CYS A 85 11.25 -3.60 4.66
N GLN A 86 10.11 -4.26 4.85
CA GLN A 86 9.96 -5.42 5.73
C GLN A 86 10.53 -6.67 5.06
N ILE A 87 10.37 -6.80 3.73
CA ILE A 87 11.07 -7.81 2.93
C ILE A 87 12.58 -7.57 2.97
N HIS A 88 13.06 -6.32 2.82
CA HIS A 88 14.49 -6.02 3.00
C HIS A 88 15.01 -6.40 4.40
N GLY A 89 14.18 -6.17 5.43
CA GLY A 89 14.48 -6.59 6.80
C GLY A 89 14.56 -8.11 6.96
N PHE A 90 13.68 -8.84 6.27
CA PHE A 90 13.73 -10.30 6.19
C PHE A 90 15.00 -10.79 5.49
N GLU A 91 15.30 -10.28 4.28
CA GLU A 91 16.49 -10.66 3.52
C GLU A 91 17.77 -10.47 4.34
N LYS A 92 17.87 -9.36 5.06
CA LYS A 92 18.99 -9.12 5.97
C LYS A 92 19.02 -10.10 7.14
N ALA A 93 17.88 -10.41 7.74
CA ALA A 93 17.79 -11.36 8.84
C ALA A 93 18.12 -12.80 8.41
N ALA A 94 17.64 -13.24 7.25
CA ALA A 94 17.89 -14.56 6.67
C ALA A 94 19.38 -14.79 6.33
N LYS A 95 20.12 -13.73 5.98
CA LYS A 95 21.59 -13.80 5.81
C LYS A 95 22.34 -13.99 7.12
N LEU A 96 21.75 -13.60 8.26
CA LEU A 96 22.38 -13.63 9.58
C LEU A 96 21.90 -14.78 10.45
N ASP A 97 20.73 -15.35 10.17
CA ASP A 97 20.11 -16.41 10.97
C ASP A 97 19.49 -17.47 10.06
N GLU A 98 20.14 -18.64 10.00
CA GLU A 98 19.71 -19.78 9.19
C GLU A 98 18.30 -20.26 9.55
N ARG A 99 17.89 -20.17 10.82
CA ARG A 99 16.54 -20.58 11.23
C ARG A 99 15.48 -19.71 10.57
N ILE A 100 15.72 -18.40 10.45
CA ILE A 100 14.79 -17.49 9.76
C ILE A 100 14.76 -17.81 8.27
N ARG A 101 15.93 -18.01 7.66
CA ARG A 101 16.08 -18.32 6.24
C ARG A 101 15.34 -19.58 5.83
N GLU A 102 15.50 -20.65 6.62
CA GLU A 102 14.92 -21.96 6.30
C GLU A 102 13.43 -22.04 6.63
N ARG A 103 12.99 -21.35 7.69
CA ARG A 103 11.60 -21.40 8.13
C ARG A 103 10.68 -20.50 7.31
N VAL A 104 11.17 -19.39 6.74
CA VAL A 104 10.36 -18.57 5.82
C VAL A 104 10.53 -19.08 4.40
N VAL A 105 9.58 -19.89 3.95
CA VAL A 105 9.67 -20.63 2.68
C VAL A 105 9.15 -19.83 1.49
N LEU A 106 8.34 -18.79 1.73
CA LEU A 106 7.78 -17.92 0.70
C LEU A 106 7.63 -16.48 1.22
N THR A 107 7.95 -15.51 0.37
CA THR A 107 7.76 -14.08 0.63
C THR A 107 6.79 -13.45 -0.37
N ILE A 108 5.77 -12.77 0.14
CA ILE A 108 4.79 -12.04 -0.65
C ILE A 108 4.92 -10.55 -0.33
N GLY A 109 5.52 -9.81 -1.26
CA GLY A 109 5.77 -8.39 -1.11
C GLY A 109 4.61 -7.53 -1.61
N LEU A 110 4.13 -6.61 -0.80
CA LEU A 110 3.07 -5.67 -1.21
C LEU A 110 3.66 -4.43 -1.88
N PHE A 111 2.96 -3.88 -2.87
CA PHE A 111 3.30 -2.57 -3.41
C PHE A 111 3.11 -1.49 -2.33
N CYS A 112 4.03 -0.53 -2.26
CA CYS A 112 4.04 0.48 -1.22
C CYS A 112 4.62 1.80 -1.71
N HIS A 113 3.87 2.88 -1.56
CA HIS A 113 4.41 4.24 -1.74
C HIS A 113 5.12 4.71 -0.47
N ALA A 114 4.39 4.78 0.64
CA ALA A 114 4.89 5.06 1.98
C ALA A 114 3.96 4.47 3.06
N ALA A 115 4.49 4.32 4.28
CA ALA A 115 3.69 4.17 5.50
C ALA A 115 3.42 5.56 6.10
N ILE A 116 2.55 5.63 7.11
CA ILE A 116 2.18 6.88 7.80
C ILE A 116 2.53 6.78 9.29
N GLU A 117 3.13 7.85 9.84
CA GLU A 117 3.43 7.96 11.27
C GLU A 117 2.14 7.92 12.13
N HIS A 118 2.24 7.39 13.35
CA HIS A 118 1.07 7.22 14.23
C HIS A 118 0.42 8.56 14.64
N GLU A 119 1.20 9.63 14.77
CA GLU A 119 0.73 10.98 15.10
C GLU A 119 -0.41 11.43 14.19
N ALA A 120 -0.34 11.12 12.89
CA ALA A 120 -1.41 11.46 11.96
C ALA A 120 -2.74 10.79 12.32
N PHE A 121 -2.67 9.52 12.73
CA PHE A 121 -3.86 8.77 13.12
C PHE A 121 -4.39 9.20 14.48
N GLU A 122 -3.53 9.62 15.41
CA GLU A 122 -3.95 10.21 16.69
C GLU A 122 -4.79 11.47 16.44
N ILE A 123 -4.33 12.37 15.58
CA ILE A 123 -5.08 13.59 15.19
C ILE A 123 -6.38 13.24 14.47
N ILE A 124 -6.36 12.23 13.58
CA ILE A 124 -7.59 11.75 12.93
C ILE A 124 -8.57 11.20 13.97
N TRP A 125 -8.09 10.41 14.94
CA TRP A 125 -8.91 9.82 15.97
C TRP A 125 -9.54 10.87 16.87
N GLU A 126 -8.77 11.88 17.28
CA GLU A 126 -9.29 13.05 18.00
C GLU A 126 -10.40 13.77 17.20
N SER A 127 -10.26 13.86 15.88
CA SER A 127 -11.25 14.53 15.02
C SER A 127 -12.59 13.80 14.93
N LEU A 128 -12.66 12.54 15.36
CA LEU A 128 -13.90 11.76 15.39
C LEU A 128 -14.79 12.10 16.60
N GLY A 129 -14.24 12.79 17.63
CA GLY A 129 -14.95 13.07 18.88
C GLY A 129 -15.51 11.80 19.50
N ASP A 130 -16.74 11.86 20.03
CA ASP A 130 -17.42 10.76 20.73
C ASP A 130 -17.52 9.46 19.89
N LYS A 131 -17.44 9.56 18.55
CA LYS A 131 -17.46 8.36 17.68
C LYS A 131 -16.21 7.50 17.84
N ALA A 132 -15.09 8.07 18.29
CA ALA A 132 -13.89 7.32 18.60
C ALA A 132 -14.14 6.28 19.71
N ASP A 133 -14.87 6.65 20.76
CA ASP A 133 -15.11 5.82 21.95
C ASP A 133 -16.08 4.66 21.66
N ASP A 134 -16.98 4.86 20.70
CA ASP A 134 -17.93 3.86 20.21
C ASP A 134 -17.37 2.99 19.09
N THR A 135 -16.13 3.21 18.67
CA THR A 135 -15.53 2.44 17.58
C THR A 135 -15.12 1.04 18.04
N GLN A 136 -15.53 0.02 17.28
CA GLN A 136 -15.05 -1.35 17.42
C GLN A 136 -13.96 -1.69 16.39
N LYS A 137 -14.00 -1.08 15.20
CA LYS A 137 -13.04 -1.40 14.13
C LYS A 137 -12.72 -0.21 13.24
N PHE A 138 -11.45 -0.08 12.86
CA PHE A 138 -11.03 0.82 11.79
C PHE A 138 -10.87 0.07 10.47
N ILE A 139 -11.49 0.58 9.40
CA ILE A 139 -11.42 -0.01 8.07
C ILE A 139 -10.90 1.04 7.09
N SER A 140 -9.67 0.83 6.61
CA SER A 140 -8.98 1.84 5.79
C SER A 140 -9.59 2.04 4.39
N ARG A 141 -10.36 1.07 3.88
CA ARG A 141 -11.05 1.13 2.58
C ARG A 141 -12.34 0.30 2.60
N ILE A 142 -13.48 0.98 2.45
CA ILE A 142 -14.79 0.36 2.17
C ILE A 142 -15.29 0.84 0.80
N GLY A 143 -16.02 -0.04 0.11
CA GLY A 143 -16.66 0.25 -1.17
C GLY A 143 -15.77 -0.03 -2.38
N LYS A 144 -16.23 0.39 -3.55
CA LYS A 144 -15.51 0.22 -4.82
C LYS A 144 -14.18 0.97 -4.78
N HIS A 145 -13.16 0.38 -5.40
CA HIS A 145 -11.84 0.99 -5.55
C HIS A 145 -11.95 2.45 -6.04
N PRO A 146 -11.29 3.44 -5.39
CA PRO A 146 -10.27 3.33 -4.33
C PRO A 146 -10.79 3.23 -2.88
N GLY A 147 -12.12 3.22 -2.68
CA GLY A 147 -12.79 3.16 -1.39
C GLY A 147 -12.66 4.43 -0.55
N ALA A 148 -13.31 4.43 0.62
CA ALA A 148 -13.19 5.47 1.64
C ALA A 148 -13.02 4.85 3.03
N PRO A 149 -12.24 5.47 3.94
CA PRO A 149 -12.05 4.91 5.28
C PRO A 149 -13.28 5.12 6.14
N HIS A 150 -13.62 4.10 6.92
CA HIS A 150 -14.74 4.11 7.85
C HIS A 150 -14.31 3.48 9.17
N ILE A 151 -15.02 3.85 10.22
CA ILE A 151 -15.06 3.12 11.48
C ILE A 151 -16.36 2.31 11.52
N GLU A 152 -16.28 1.11 12.09
CA GLU A 152 -17.44 0.31 12.48
C GLU A 152 -17.69 0.58 13.96
N LEU A 153 -18.89 1.03 14.29
CA LEU A 153 -19.32 1.32 15.66
C LEU A 153 -19.82 0.04 16.34
N LYS A 154 -19.90 0.04 17.68
CA LYS A 154 -20.37 -1.10 18.49
C LYS A 154 -21.80 -1.55 18.16
N ASP A 155 -22.62 -0.67 17.59
CA ASP A 155 -23.97 -0.98 17.11
C ASP A 155 -24.00 -1.62 15.71
N GLY A 156 -22.83 -1.84 15.11
CA GLY A 156 -22.65 -2.40 13.77
C GLY A 156 -22.79 -1.40 12.62
N SER A 157 -23.06 -0.12 12.91
CA SER A 157 -23.16 0.92 11.89
C SER A 157 -21.78 1.38 11.42
N PHE A 158 -21.70 1.87 10.17
CA PHE A 158 -20.47 2.42 9.61
C PHE A 158 -20.50 3.94 9.61
N TYR A 159 -19.44 4.57 10.10
CA TYR A 159 -19.26 6.01 10.11
C TYR A 159 -18.03 6.42 9.28
N PRO A 160 -18.15 7.39 8.35
CA PRO A 160 -17.00 7.86 7.57
C PRO A 160 -15.96 8.52 8.47
N VAL A 161 -14.69 8.14 8.31
CA VAL A 161 -13.59 8.70 9.13
C VAL A 161 -13.39 10.19 8.88
N TYR A 162 -13.64 10.65 7.66
CA TYR A 162 -13.44 12.04 7.27
C TYR A 162 -14.77 12.70 6.95
N PHE A 163 -15.03 13.84 7.60
CA PHE A 163 -16.22 14.66 7.39
C PHE A 163 -17.53 13.86 7.54
N GLY A 164 -17.59 12.92 8.49
CA GLY A 164 -18.76 12.04 8.65
C GLY A 164 -20.05 12.79 9.02
N ASN A 165 -19.94 14.03 9.50
CA ASN A 165 -21.07 14.94 9.75
C ASN A 165 -21.50 15.77 8.53
N LYS A 166 -20.82 15.66 7.39
CA LYS A 166 -21.16 16.39 6.16
C LYS A 166 -21.95 15.51 5.21
N GLU A 167 -22.96 16.11 4.59
CA GLU A 167 -23.68 15.48 3.49
C GLU A 167 -23.01 15.75 2.14
N GLY A 168 -23.07 14.76 1.25
CA GLY A 168 -22.56 14.86 -0.11
C GLY A 168 -21.14 14.33 -0.30
N TYR A 169 -20.15 15.21 -0.37
CA TYR A 169 -18.81 14.83 -0.79
C TYR A 169 -18.04 14.07 0.28
N ARG A 170 -17.49 12.92 -0.10
CA ARG A 170 -16.62 12.09 0.73
C ARG A 170 -15.29 11.90 0.02
N PRO A 171 -14.16 12.31 0.63
CA PRO A 171 -12.86 12.07 0.02
C PRO A 171 -12.57 10.58 0.00
N SER A 172 -12.00 10.12 -1.12
CA SER A 172 -11.51 8.75 -1.22
C SER A 172 -10.32 8.51 -0.29
N SER A 173 -10.04 7.24 0.04
CA SER A 173 -8.83 6.87 0.78
C SER A 173 -7.58 7.41 0.11
N MET A 174 -7.53 7.43 -1.22
CA MET A 174 -6.39 7.96 -1.98
C MET A 174 -6.18 9.46 -1.79
N GLU A 175 -7.24 10.26 -1.71
CA GLU A 175 -7.11 11.71 -1.50
C GLU A 175 -6.52 12.03 -0.15
N MET A 176 -7.01 11.36 0.89
CA MET A 176 -6.53 11.57 2.24
C MET A 176 -5.14 11.00 2.42
N ILE A 177 -4.87 9.80 1.93
CA ILE A 177 -3.52 9.21 1.95
C ILE A 177 -2.50 10.11 1.23
N ASN A 178 -2.86 10.76 0.13
CA ASN A 178 -1.96 11.70 -0.54
C ASN A 178 -1.60 12.90 0.34
N ILE A 179 -2.54 13.43 1.14
CA ILE A 179 -2.24 14.48 2.13
C ILE A 179 -1.32 13.91 3.22
N LEU A 180 -1.68 12.75 3.77
CA LEU A 180 -0.90 12.11 4.83
C LEU A 180 0.54 11.80 4.40
N TYR A 181 0.76 11.34 3.17
CA TYR A 181 2.11 11.11 2.64
C TYR A 181 2.94 12.40 2.54
N ARG A 182 2.33 13.55 2.28
CA ARG A 182 3.07 14.82 2.23
C ARG A 182 3.41 15.39 3.60
N LEU A 183 2.69 14.97 4.65
CA LEU A 183 2.85 15.50 6.00
C LEU A 183 3.58 14.54 6.94
N TYR A 184 3.27 13.24 6.89
CA TYR A 184 3.66 12.22 7.87
C TYR A 184 4.31 11.00 7.23
N THR A 185 5.03 11.18 6.12
CA THR A 185 5.88 10.11 5.58
C THR A 185 7.10 9.93 6.50
N PRO A 186 7.34 8.73 7.04
CA PRO A 186 8.47 8.47 7.92
C PRO A 186 9.81 8.69 7.20
N PRO A 187 10.88 9.13 7.88
CA PRO A 187 12.18 9.33 7.26
C PRO A 187 12.71 8.13 6.47
N ARG A 188 12.48 6.90 6.97
CA ARG A 188 12.86 5.67 6.27
C ARG A 188 12.14 5.48 4.92
N CYS A 189 10.91 5.98 4.78
CA CYS A 189 10.17 5.92 3.51
C CYS A 189 10.70 6.95 2.49
N LEU A 190 11.31 8.04 2.95
CA LEU A 190 11.95 9.05 2.10
C LEU A 190 13.28 8.57 1.50
N THR A 191 13.91 7.56 2.11
CA THR A 191 15.13 6.91 1.59
C THR A 191 14.86 5.53 0.96
N CYS A 192 13.60 5.09 0.89
CA CYS A 192 13.24 3.80 0.32
C CYS A 192 13.04 3.90 -1.20
N PHE A 193 13.87 3.23 -1.99
CA PHE A 193 13.72 3.23 -3.47
C PHE A 193 12.69 2.22 -3.97
N ASP A 194 12.43 1.17 -3.19
CA ASP A 194 11.65 0.02 -3.62
C ASP A 194 10.15 0.27 -3.39
N ALA A 195 9.41 0.35 -4.50
CA ALA A 195 7.95 0.52 -4.50
C ALA A 195 7.19 -0.78 -4.75
N LEU A 196 7.85 -1.76 -5.39
CA LEU A 196 7.21 -2.93 -5.97
C LEU A 196 7.62 -4.22 -5.25
N SER A 197 8.27 -4.12 -4.08
CA SER A 197 8.82 -5.25 -3.34
C SER A 197 9.70 -6.13 -4.23
N GLU A 198 10.77 -5.52 -4.76
CA GLU A 198 11.66 -6.11 -5.76
C GLU A 198 12.39 -7.38 -5.29
N PHE A 199 12.44 -7.59 -3.96
CA PHE A 199 13.15 -8.68 -3.31
C PHE A 199 12.24 -9.81 -2.81
N ALA A 200 10.93 -9.75 -3.08
CA ALA A 200 10.00 -10.82 -2.70
C ALA A 200 9.95 -11.94 -3.76
N ASP A 201 9.46 -13.12 -3.38
CA ASP A 201 9.18 -14.22 -4.33
C ASP A 201 8.01 -13.87 -5.26
N ILE A 202 6.98 -13.22 -4.69
CA ILE A 202 5.80 -12.71 -5.40
C ILE A 202 5.53 -11.28 -4.94
N SER A 203 5.41 -10.34 -5.87
CA SER A 203 5.00 -8.96 -5.57
C SER A 203 3.55 -8.72 -5.97
N VAL A 204 2.75 -8.10 -5.10
CA VAL A 204 1.31 -7.90 -5.32
C VAL A 204 0.90 -6.46 -5.03
N GLY A 205 0.03 -5.90 -5.87
CA GLY A 205 -0.60 -4.61 -5.59
C GLY A 205 -1.88 -4.35 -6.38
N ASP A 206 -2.41 -3.15 -6.20
CA ASP A 206 -3.52 -2.64 -7.02
C ASP A 206 -3.03 -2.45 -8.47
N PRO A 207 -3.78 -2.92 -9.49
CA PRO A 207 -3.42 -2.77 -10.89
C PRO A 207 -3.69 -1.32 -11.37
N TRP A 208 -2.79 -0.41 -11.05
CA TRP A 208 -2.83 0.99 -11.54
C TRP A 208 -2.28 1.08 -12.96
N MET A 209 -3.02 0.50 -13.91
CA MET A 209 -2.76 0.47 -15.36
C MET A 209 -4.09 0.46 -16.13
N ALA A 210 -4.03 0.50 -17.46
CA ALA A 210 -5.20 0.18 -18.28
C ALA A 210 -5.49 -1.33 -18.19
N PRO A 211 -6.77 -1.75 -18.21
CA PRO A 211 -7.11 -3.16 -18.37
C PRO A 211 -6.47 -3.74 -19.65
N PRO A 212 -5.90 -4.96 -19.61
CA PRO A 212 -5.29 -5.58 -20.78
C PRO A 212 -6.33 -6.00 -21.83
N GLU A 213 -7.55 -6.31 -21.39
CA GLU A 213 -8.65 -6.80 -22.22
C GLU A 213 -9.97 -6.12 -21.80
N ASP A 214 -10.94 -6.06 -22.72
CA ASP A 214 -12.24 -5.39 -22.51
C ASP A 214 -13.13 -6.08 -21.45
N ASP A 215 -12.91 -7.38 -21.19
CA ASP A 215 -13.62 -8.15 -20.16
C ASP A 215 -13.03 -7.96 -18.75
N VAL A 216 -11.85 -7.33 -18.64
CA VAL A 216 -11.18 -7.06 -17.37
C VAL A 216 -11.67 -5.73 -16.81
N ASP A 217 -12.48 -5.82 -15.76
CA ASP A 217 -12.92 -4.67 -14.99
C ASP A 217 -12.23 -4.63 -13.63
N PHE A 218 -11.22 -3.77 -13.48
CA PHE A 218 -10.50 -3.59 -12.22
C PHE A 218 -11.40 -3.10 -11.07
N TYR A 219 -12.57 -2.51 -11.35
CA TYR A 219 -13.55 -2.16 -10.32
C TYR A 219 -14.27 -3.38 -9.74
N LYS A 220 -14.23 -4.53 -10.41
CA LYS A 220 -14.71 -5.82 -9.89
C LYS A 220 -13.72 -6.49 -8.95
N GLY A 221 -12.51 -5.94 -8.80
CA GLY A 221 -11.49 -6.44 -7.87
C GLY A 221 -10.49 -7.35 -8.55
N TRP A 222 -9.41 -6.75 -9.04
CA TRP A 222 -8.24 -7.46 -9.56
C TRP A 222 -7.00 -7.09 -8.75
N SER A 223 -6.00 -7.96 -8.78
CA SER A 223 -4.68 -7.71 -8.23
C SER A 223 -3.67 -7.84 -9.35
N PHE A 224 -2.69 -6.94 -9.38
CA PHE A 224 -1.50 -7.13 -10.19
C PHE A 224 -0.54 -8.03 -9.41
N GLY A 225 -0.08 -9.12 -10.01
CA GLY A 225 0.91 -10.03 -9.45
C GLY A 225 2.15 -10.08 -10.33
N LEU A 226 3.34 -10.01 -9.73
CA LEU A 226 4.63 -10.21 -10.40
C LEU A 226 5.39 -11.31 -9.68
N ILE A 227 5.57 -12.43 -10.37
CA ILE A 227 6.29 -13.61 -9.88
C ILE A 227 7.78 -13.40 -10.19
N ARG A 228 8.65 -13.62 -9.21
CA ARG A 228 10.09 -13.31 -9.31
C ARG A 228 11.00 -14.50 -9.10
N SER A 229 10.58 -15.49 -8.32
CA SER A 229 11.39 -16.66 -7.99
C SER A 229 10.67 -17.95 -8.35
N ASP A 230 11.44 -19.04 -8.42
CA ASP A 230 10.92 -20.39 -8.68
C ASP A 230 9.91 -20.81 -7.60
N ARG A 231 10.21 -20.52 -6.33
CA ARG A 231 9.29 -20.75 -5.20
C ARG A 231 7.98 -19.98 -5.36
N GLY A 232 8.05 -18.73 -5.84
CA GLY A 232 6.88 -17.93 -6.17
C GLY A 232 6.06 -18.52 -7.32
N MET A 233 6.75 -19.03 -8.35
CA MET A 233 6.13 -19.67 -9.51
C MET A 233 5.44 -20.99 -9.15
N GLU A 234 6.06 -21.82 -8.32
CA GLU A 234 5.47 -23.05 -7.79
C GLU A 234 4.20 -22.76 -6.98
N ALA A 235 4.27 -21.79 -6.06
CA ALA A 235 3.13 -21.38 -5.26
C ALA A 235 1.96 -20.83 -6.11
N TYR A 236 2.29 -20.01 -7.12
CA TYR A 236 1.32 -19.49 -8.08
C TYR A 236 0.66 -20.59 -8.91
N ASN A 237 1.46 -21.48 -9.50
CA ASN A 237 0.96 -22.57 -10.33
C ASN A 237 0.07 -23.52 -9.53
N SER A 238 0.45 -23.85 -8.29
CA SER A 238 -0.39 -24.65 -7.39
C SER A 238 -1.75 -24.01 -7.15
N LEU A 239 -1.79 -22.69 -6.91
CA LEU A 239 -3.04 -21.95 -6.74
C LEU A 239 -3.85 -21.87 -8.04
N LEU A 240 -3.21 -21.63 -9.17
CA LEU A 240 -3.86 -21.56 -10.49
C LEU A 240 -4.50 -22.90 -10.86
N SER A 241 -3.75 -24.01 -10.73
CA SER A 241 -4.23 -25.37 -11.02
C SER A 241 -5.37 -25.81 -10.09
N SER A 242 -5.49 -25.23 -8.89
CA SER A 242 -6.62 -25.48 -7.99
C SER A 242 -7.95 -24.89 -8.46
N GLY A 243 -7.94 -23.99 -9.45
CA GLY A 243 -9.12 -23.27 -9.93
C GLY A 243 -9.66 -22.20 -8.96
N LYS A 244 -8.97 -21.93 -7.84
CA LYS A 244 -9.37 -20.93 -6.84
C LYS A 244 -9.10 -19.48 -7.29
N ILE A 245 -8.35 -19.28 -8.36
CA ILE A 245 -8.09 -17.98 -8.98
C ILE A 245 -8.33 -18.02 -10.48
N ILE A 246 -8.61 -16.85 -11.04
CA ILE A 246 -8.53 -16.58 -12.48
C ILE A 246 -7.37 -15.62 -12.68
N ALA A 247 -6.51 -15.93 -13.64
CA ALA A 247 -5.39 -15.08 -14.02
C ALA A 247 -5.49 -14.70 -15.50
N LYS A 248 -5.03 -13.50 -15.81
CA LYS A 248 -4.87 -12.99 -17.17
C LYS A 248 -3.43 -12.51 -17.28
N ASP A 249 -2.71 -13.05 -18.25
CA ASP A 249 -1.34 -12.63 -18.49
C ASP A 249 -1.33 -11.20 -19.03
N VAL A 250 -0.27 -10.48 -18.70
CA VAL A 250 0.00 -9.14 -19.21
C VAL A 250 1.33 -9.15 -19.93
N THR A 251 1.41 -8.40 -21.03
CA THR A 251 2.68 -8.20 -21.72
C THR A 251 3.63 -7.37 -20.86
N VAL A 252 4.93 -7.48 -21.13
CA VAL A 252 5.94 -6.63 -20.48
C VAL A 252 5.62 -5.15 -20.64
N LYS A 253 5.17 -4.73 -21.83
CA LYS A 253 4.83 -3.34 -22.12
C LYS A 253 3.68 -2.85 -21.23
N GLU A 254 2.65 -3.67 -21.04
CA GLU A 254 1.51 -3.33 -20.18
C GLU A 254 1.92 -3.31 -18.71
N ALA A 255 2.66 -4.33 -18.27
CA ALA A 255 3.21 -4.42 -16.91
C ALA A 255 4.06 -3.19 -16.54
N LEU A 256 4.89 -2.70 -17.46
CA LEU A 256 5.70 -1.48 -17.26
C LEU A 256 4.88 -0.21 -17.05
N THR A 257 3.60 -0.18 -17.45
CA THR A 257 2.72 0.97 -17.18
C THR A 257 2.16 0.96 -15.76
N CYS A 258 2.03 -0.23 -15.16
CA CYS A 258 1.45 -0.44 -13.84
C CYS A 258 2.27 0.25 -12.76
N ASN A 259 1.65 1.17 -12.01
CA ASN A 259 2.30 1.89 -10.91
C ASN A 259 3.61 2.61 -11.31
N SER A 260 3.84 2.88 -12.60
CA SER A 260 5.08 3.46 -13.15
C SER A 260 5.42 4.81 -12.54
N HIS A 261 4.43 5.68 -12.37
CA HIS A 261 4.61 7.00 -11.77
C HIS A 261 5.02 6.90 -10.28
N MET A 262 4.35 6.02 -9.52
CA MET A 262 4.64 5.79 -8.11
C MET A 262 6.03 5.22 -7.89
N SER A 263 6.39 4.18 -8.66
CA SER A 263 7.68 3.51 -8.55
C SER A 263 8.84 4.41 -8.97
N SER A 264 8.69 5.14 -10.06
CA SER A 264 9.69 6.11 -10.51
C SER A 264 9.86 7.24 -9.51
N GLU A 265 8.78 7.94 -9.10
CA GLU A 265 8.89 9.05 -8.14
C GLU A 265 9.56 8.62 -6.84
N LYS A 266 9.15 7.47 -6.27
CA LYS A 266 9.73 6.94 -5.04
C LYS A 266 11.23 6.66 -5.18
N ARG A 267 11.64 6.04 -6.29
CA ARG A 267 13.04 5.72 -6.58
C ARG A 267 13.91 6.97 -6.71
N TRP A 268 13.47 7.93 -7.51
CA TRP A 268 14.20 9.20 -7.71
C TRP A 268 14.30 10.00 -6.41
N ARG A 269 13.20 10.08 -5.66
CA ARG A 269 13.16 10.71 -4.33
C ARG A 269 14.16 10.08 -3.37
N ALA A 270 14.17 8.76 -3.27
CA ALA A 270 15.01 8.01 -2.34
C ALA A 270 16.49 8.33 -2.49
N PHE A 271 17.02 8.16 -3.71
CA PHE A 271 18.44 8.41 -3.94
C PHE A 271 18.80 9.89 -3.84
N ARG A 272 17.86 10.80 -4.16
CA ARG A 272 18.07 12.24 -3.95
C ARG A 272 18.24 12.58 -2.47
N VAL A 273 17.39 12.00 -1.61
CA VAL A 273 17.47 12.18 -0.15
C VAL A 273 18.72 11.53 0.43
N ILE A 274 19.06 10.31 -0.01
CA ILE A 274 20.29 9.60 0.39
C ILE A 274 21.52 10.44 0.06
N GLU A 275 21.60 11.02 -1.13
CA GLU A 275 22.74 11.85 -1.51
C GLU A 275 22.81 13.16 -0.70
N THR A 276 21.68 13.81 -0.41
CA THR A 276 21.67 14.94 0.55
C THR A 276 22.24 14.53 1.89
N GLN A 277 21.78 13.40 2.44
CA GLN A 277 22.22 12.90 3.74
C GLN A 277 23.71 12.55 3.73
N ARG A 278 24.21 11.94 2.65
CA ARG A 278 25.63 11.65 2.43
C ARG A 278 26.48 12.92 2.51
N ARG A 279 26.10 13.98 1.77
CA ARG A 279 26.81 15.28 1.79
C ARG A 279 26.78 15.96 3.16
N GLN A 280 25.74 15.70 3.95
CA GLN A 280 25.60 16.19 5.32
C GLN A 280 26.35 15.32 6.36
N GLY A 281 27.06 14.26 5.94
CA GLY A 281 27.74 13.34 6.85
C GLY A 281 26.78 12.48 7.70
N LYS A 282 25.51 12.37 7.31
CA LYS A 282 24.52 11.55 8.01
C LYS A 282 24.64 10.08 7.60
N SER A 283 24.24 9.18 8.50
CA SER A 283 24.11 7.76 8.19
C SER A 283 23.05 7.54 7.09
N ILE A 284 23.38 6.72 6.11
CA ILE A 284 22.52 6.41 4.96
C ILE A 284 22.31 4.91 4.83
N PRO A 285 21.15 4.45 4.31
CA PRO A 285 20.96 3.04 4.01
C PRO A 285 21.91 2.60 2.89
N SER A 286 22.48 1.40 3.04
CA SER A 286 23.13 0.67 1.95
C SER A 286 22.15 -0.32 1.36
N TYR A 287 21.98 -0.25 0.04
CA TYR A 287 21.14 -1.16 -0.74
C TYR A 287 21.98 -2.16 -1.56
N GLY A 288 23.27 -2.32 -1.22
CA GLY A 288 24.21 -3.17 -1.96
C GLY A 288 24.53 -2.64 -3.36
N ASP A 289 25.06 -3.52 -4.21
CA ASP A 289 25.33 -3.25 -5.62
C ASP A 289 24.01 -3.23 -6.40
N PHE A 290 23.30 -2.11 -6.31
CA PHE A 290 22.06 -1.92 -7.04
C PHE A 290 22.38 -1.70 -8.53
N PRO A 291 21.85 -2.53 -9.46
CA PRO A 291 22.24 -2.50 -10.88
C PRO A 291 21.65 -1.34 -11.70
N GLY A 292 20.89 -0.42 -11.10
CA GLY A 292 20.29 0.70 -11.82
C GLY A 292 21.00 2.03 -11.62
N GLU A 293 20.77 2.96 -12.54
CA GLU A 293 21.38 4.28 -12.51
C GLU A 293 20.96 5.08 -11.27
N PHE A 294 21.94 5.62 -10.55
CA PHE A 294 21.69 6.67 -9.59
C PHE A 294 21.13 7.90 -10.31
N PRO A 295 20.12 8.57 -9.75
CA PRO A 295 19.64 9.85 -10.24
C PRO A 295 20.75 10.83 -10.55
N LYS A 296 20.85 11.22 -11.84
CA LYS A 296 21.75 12.31 -12.26
C LYS A 296 21.30 13.62 -11.61
N HIS A 297 22.25 14.44 -11.18
CA HIS A 297 22.01 15.77 -10.58
C HIS A 297 21.67 16.87 -11.59
N SER A 298 21.02 16.53 -12.70
CA SER A 298 20.78 17.46 -13.80
C SER A 298 19.57 17.06 -14.63
N GLY A 299 19.01 18.04 -15.35
CA GLY A 299 17.96 17.83 -16.34
C GLY A 299 16.54 17.80 -15.76
N VAL A 300 15.58 17.48 -16.63
CA VAL A 300 14.14 17.59 -16.34
C VAL A 300 13.71 16.71 -15.17
N GLN A 301 14.27 15.50 -15.07
CA GLN A 301 13.90 14.57 -14.00
C GLN A 301 14.37 15.05 -12.62
N PHE A 302 15.53 15.72 -12.56
CA PHE A 302 16.01 16.34 -11.32
C PHE A 302 15.05 17.44 -10.85
N VAL A 303 14.67 18.38 -11.73
CA VAL A 303 13.73 19.47 -11.40
C VAL A 303 12.38 18.92 -10.93
N LYS A 304 11.86 17.87 -11.60
CA LYS A 304 10.64 17.18 -11.15
C LYS A 304 10.80 16.59 -9.75
N THR A 305 11.92 15.94 -9.48
CA THR A 305 12.22 15.33 -8.17
C THR A 305 12.29 16.40 -7.08
N GLU A 306 12.94 17.53 -7.33
CA GLU A 306 12.98 18.68 -6.40
C GLU A 306 11.58 19.25 -6.14
N GLY A 307 10.77 19.42 -7.19
CA GLY A 307 9.37 19.83 -7.05
C GLY A 307 8.57 18.86 -6.17
N HIS A 308 8.74 17.55 -6.36
CA HIS A 308 8.12 16.54 -5.49
C HIS A 308 8.67 16.57 -4.05
N MET A 309 9.95 16.85 -3.86
CA MET A 309 10.55 17.01 -2.53
C MET A 309 9.96 18.20 -1.77
N LEU A 310 9.70 19.32 -2.45
CA LEU A 310 9.04 20.48 -1.84
C LEU A 310 7.65 20.13 -1.29
N THR A 311 6.90 19.25 -1.96
CA THR A 311 5.61 18.80 -1.43
C THR A 311 5.73 17.96 -0.16
N HIS A 312 6.90 17.44 0.17
CA HIS A 312 7.18 16.75 1.44
C HIS A 312 7.89 17.66 2.45
N LEU A 313 7.97 18.98 2.23
CA LEU A 313 8.66 19.90 3.13
C LEU A 313 8.20 19.74 4.59
N PHE A 314 6.90 19.58 4.80
CA PHE A 314 6.35 19.41 6.13
C PHE A 314 6.76 18.09 6.78
N CYS A 315 7.13 17.05 6.03
CA CYS A 315 7.78 15.84 6.55
C CYS A 315 9.17 16.10 7.18
N PHE A 316 9.68 17.33 7.13
CA PHE A 316 10.90 17.76 7.85
C PHE A 316 10.63 18.83 8.90
N LEU A 317 9.38 19.28 9.05
CA LEU A 317 8.97 20.37 9.94
C LEU A 317 7.85 19.89 10.89
N PRO A 318 8.16 19.04 11.90
CA PRO A 318 7.16 18.38 12.74
C PRO A 318 6.19 19.36 13.40
N ASN A 319 6.68 20.50 13.88
CA ASN A 319 5.90 21.51 14.60
C ASN A 319 4.73 22.12 13.79
N TYR A 320 4.70 21.95 12.47
CA TYR A 320 3.66 22.51 11.60
C TYR A 320 2.67 21.48 11.08
N ARG A 321 2.98 20.19 11.15
CA ARG A 321 2.18 19.12 10.54
C ARG A 321 0.81 18.99 11.19
N ALA A 322 0.76 19.09 12.52
CA ALA A 322 -0.48 18.90 13.28
C ALA A 322 -1.55 19.93 12.90
N ASN A 323 -1.18 21.22 12.92
CA ASN A 323 -2.09 22.30 12.54
C ASN A 323 -2.54 22.20 11.09
N LEU A 324 -1.64 21.83 10.18
CA LEU A 324 -1.97 21.66 8.77
C LEU A 324 -2.92 20.48 8.55
N LEU A 325 -2.72 19.36 9.25
CA LEU A 325 -3.64 18.23 9.20
C LEU A 325 -5.01 18.58 9.79
N ARG A 326 -5.06 19.26 10.95
CA ARG A 326 -6.33 19.73 11.53
C ARG A 326 -7.09 20.66 10.58
N PHE A 327 -6.38 21.53 9.84
CA PHE A 327 -6.98 22.33 8.78
C PHE A 327 -7.59 21.46 7.66
N PHE A 328 -6.87 20.43 7.20
CA PHE A 328 -7.36 19.50 6.18
C PHE A 328 -8.52 18.62 6.65
N LEU A 329 -8.63 18.35 7.95
CA LEU A 329 -9.76 17.63 8.57
C LEU A 329 -10.95 18.54 8.90
N GLY A 330 -10.75 19.86 8.89
CA GLY A 330 -11.78 20.86 9.15
C GLY A 330 -12.53 21.34 7.90
N ASN A 331 -13.42 22.32 8.09
CA ASN A 331 -14.23 22.90 7.01
C ASN A 331 -13.40 23.46 5.84
N GLY A 332 -12.25 24.09 6.13
CA GLY A 332 -11.35 24.61 5.09
C GLY A 332 -10.81 23.51 4.19
N GLY A 333 -10.32 22.42 4.80
CA GLY A 333 -9.90 21.22 4.09
C GLY A 333 -11.00 20.58 3.25
N TYR A 334 -12.21 20.47 3.81
CA TYR A 334 -13.39 19.96 3.09
C TYR A 334 -13.65 20.74 1.80
N VAL A 335 -13.69 22.08 1.89
CA VAL A 335 -13.96 22.94 0.72
C VAL A 335 -12.88 22.77 -0.34
N LEU A 336 -11.60 22.75 0.04
CA LEU A 336 -10.49 22.56 -0.91
C LEU A 336 -10.56 21.20 -1.61
N LEU A 337 -10.79 20.14 -0.84
CA LEU A 337 -10.93 18.78 -1.38
C LEU A 337 -12.16 18.67 -2.29
N TRP A 338 -13.28 19.26 -1.90
CA TRP A 338 -14.50 19.32 -2.70
C TRP A 338 -14.30 20.07 -4.01
N LEU A 339 -13.67 21.26 -3.99
CA LEU A 339 -13.34 22.03 -5.19
C LEU A 339 -12.40 21.26 -6.12
N ASN A 340 -11.37 20.62 -5.56
CA ASN A 340 -10.47 19.77 -6.34
C ASN A 340 -11.21 18.57 -6.95
N ASN A 341 -12.15 17.98 -6.20
CA ASN A 341 -13.00 16.91 -6.73
C ASN A 341 -13.86 17.40 -7.90
N LYS A 342 -14.55 18.54 -7.74
CA LYS A 342 -15.34 19.17 -8.81
C LYS A 342 -14.48 19.45 -10.05
N ARG A 343 -13.28 20.00 -9.87
CA ARG A 343 -12.32 20.22 -10.98
C ARG A 343 -11.99 18.91 -11.72
N ARG A 344 -11.71 17.83 -11.00
CA ARG A 344 -11.39 16.52 -11.61
C ARG A 344 -12.60 15.92 -12.33
N THR A 345 -13.78 15.96 -11.73
CA THR A 345 -15.01 15.45 -12.36
C THR A 345 -15.36 16.23 -13.61
N THR A 346 -15.24 17.56 -13.59
CA THR A 346 -15.45 18.40 -14.78
C THR A 346 -14.44 18.09 -15.87
N LYS A 347 -13.15 17.93 -15.52
CA LYS A 347 -12.11 17.55 -16.49
C LYS A 347 -12.38 16.18 -17.11
N PHE A 348 -12.82 15.20 -16.30
CA PHE A 348 -13.20 13.88 -16.78
C PHE A 348 -14.41 13.96 -17.73
N PHE A 349 -15.46 14.67 -17.32
CA PHE A 349 -16.65 14.86 -18.13
C PHE A 349 -16.33 15.52 -19.48
N LEU A 350 -15.53 16.59 -19.48
CA LEU A 350 -15.09 17.23 -20.72
C LEU A 350 -14.29 16.25 -21.60
N ARG A 351 -13.35 15.50 -21.02
CA ARG A 351 -12.56 14.51 -21.77
C ARG A 351 -13.43 13.40 -22.37
N ASP A 352 -14.38 12.87 -21.60
CA ASP A 352 -15.31 11.85 -22.07
C ASP A 352 -16.26 12.42 -23.14
N PHE A 353 -16.79 13.62 -22.95
CA PHE A 353 -17.59 14.33 -23.93
C PHE A 353 -16.83 14.51 -25.25
N PHE A 354 -15.59 15.03 -25.21
CA PHE A 354 -14.75 15.17 -26.40
C PHE A 354 -14.40 13.82 -27.03
N ALA A 355 -14.17 12.77 -26.23
CA ALA A 355 -13.92 11.43 -26.76
C ALA A 355 -15.16 10.86 -27.47
N ARG A 356 -16.35 10.98 -26.89
CA ARG A 356 -17.62 10.57 -27.51
C ARG A 356 -17.92 11.38 -28.77
N TRP A 357 -17.74 12.70 -28.71
CA TRP A 357 -17.90 13.60 -29.85
C TRP A 357 -16.95 13.22 -30.99
N ARG A 358 -15.66 13.02 -30.70
CA ARG A 358 -14.69 12.54 -31.71
C ARG A 358 -15.08 11.19 -32.29
N ARG A 359 -15.49 10.22 -31.47
CA ARG A 359 -15.96 8.91 -31.97
C ARG A 359 -17.17 9.02 -32.89
N LYS A 360 -18.10 9.94 -32.59
CA LYS A 360 -19.32 10.16 -33.39
C LYS A 360 -19.01 10.75 -34.78
N PHE A 361 -18.05 11.66 -34.87
CA PHE A 361 -17.76 12.38 -36.12
C PHE A 361 -16.57 11.82 -36.92
N PHE A 362 -15.61 11.17 -36.27
CA PHE A 362 -14.36 10.72 -36.89
C PHE A 362 -14.09 9.21 -36.72
N GLY A 363 -15.06 8.45 -36.19
CA GLY A 363 -14.92 7.01 -35.92
C GLY A 363 -14.07 6.70 -34.67
N ARG A 364 -14.00 5.41 -34.30
CA ARG A 364 -13.05 4.93 -33.27
C ARG A 364 -11.65 4.91 -33.90
N ARG A 365 -10.73 5.72 -33.37
CA ARG A 365 -9.28 5.51 -33.56
C ARG A 365 -8.74 4.68 -32.42
#